data_AF-A0AAV0YYP6-F1
#
_entry.id   AF-A0AAV0YYP6-F1
#
_cell.length_a   1.000
_cell.length_b   1.000
_cell.length_c   1.000
_cell.angle_alpha   90.00
_cell.angle_beta   90.00
_cell.angle_gamma   90.00
#
_symmetry.space_group_name_H-M   'P 1'
#
loop_
_entity.id
_entity.type
_entity.pdbx_description
1 polymer ?
#
loop_
_entity_poly.entity_id
_entity_poly.type
_entity_poly.pdbx_seq_one_letter_code
_entity_poly.pdbx_strand_id
1 'polypeptide(L)'
;MSLSQSQMISRPLTKSLFSIPITYASIHPQRFCCHSLPNSTKDGVKHVFDEPKVQILKHKMEPLGITLDNSCLPGNYHNLFCPKCKGGQLMERSLSFHIITDCEFAMWRCFRPTCGWAGQVFVDDKELDNKPFEKMDEKSLGLEPLGPKLVAYFKERLISEKTLSRNAVRQLSHDKNVIAFTYKQNGLLVGCKYRTTEKRFWQGKGTSKVLYGLDDITHTTEIIIVEGEIDKLSLEEAGYQNCVSVPVGAPRKVSSKDLPPIEKDTAYQYLWNCKAYLDKAVRIILATDNDPPGQALAEELTRRLGRERCWQVRWPKKDESTFFKDANEVLKYMGADALKRAVENAEPYCSTHKVTP
;
A
#
# COMPACT_ATOMS: atom_id res chain seq x y z
N MET A 1 62.59 40.22 3.56
CA MET A 1 62.39 41.12 4.72
C MET A 1 60.92 41.09 5.09
N SER A 2 60.64 40.71 6.36
CA SER A 2 59.41 40.77 7.17
C SER A 2 58.05 40.40 6.53
N LEU A 3 57.43 39.25 6.79
CA LEU A 3 56.78 38.77 8.05
C LEU A 3 55.56 39.59 8.48
N SER A 4 54.36 38.98 8.42
CA SER A 4 53.68 38.57 9.66
C SER A 4 52.74 37.38 9.39
N GLN A 5 53.07 36.26 10.05
CA GLN A 5 52.18 35.14 10.31
C GLN A 5 51.48 35.41 11.64
N SER A 6 50.24 34.97 11.80
CA SER A 6 49.69 34.70 13.13
C SER A 6 49.21 33.26 13.16
N GLN A 7 50.02 32.45 13.83
CA GLN A 7 49.69 31.16 14.38
C GLN A 7 48.73 31.36 15.57
N MET A 8 47.79 30.45 15.77
CA MET A 8 47.43 30.05 17.13
C MET A 8 47.41 28.54 17.25
N ILE A 9 48.04 28.12 18.35
CA ILE A 9 48.51 26.80 18.70
C ILE A 9 47.43 26.07 19.50
N SER A 10 47.47 24.75 19.37
CA SER A 10 46.69 23.76 20.10
C SER A 10 47.11 23.59 21.57
N ARG A 11 46.23 22.92 22.36
CA ARG A 11 46.47 22.03 23.52
C ARG A 11 45.82 22.40 24.89
N PRO A 12 45.54 21.39 25.75
CA PRO A 12 44.20 21.12 26.31
C PRO A 12 44.13 21.12 27.86
N LEU A 13 43.03 20.52 28.39
CA LEU A 13 42.65 20.24 29.80
C LEU A 13 41.75 21.35 30.38
N THR A 14 40.59 21.05 30.97
CA THR A 14 40.41 20.21 32.17
C THR A 14 39.00 19.60 32.30
N LYS A 15 38.96 18.40 32.91
CA LYS A 15 37.79 17.71 33.47
C LYS A 15 37.20 18.49 34.65
N SER A 16 35.87 18.53 34.78
CA SER A 16 35.09 18.51 36.05
C SER A 16 33.60 18.70 35.71
N LEU A 17 32.82 17.61 35.68
CA LEU A 17 31.86 17.24 36.73
C LEU A 17 30.74 18.28 36.93
N PHE A 18 29.60 18.07 36.28
CA PHE A 18 28.30 18.35 36.87
C PHE A 18 27.34 17.20 36.55
N SER A 19 27.19 16.36 37.56
CA SER A 19 26.22 15.30 37.69
C SER A 19 24.81 15.89 37.76
N ILE A 20 23.88 15.38 36.95
CA ILE A 20 22.44 15.57 37.17
C ILE A 20 21.89 14.21 37.63
N PRO A 21 21.13 14.13 38.74
CA PRO A 21 20.84 12.87 39.39
C PRO A 21 19.77 12.06 38.66
N ILE A 22 20.05 10.77 38.54
CA ILE A 22 19.07 9.71 38.34
C ILE A 22 18.35 9.51 39.69
N THR A 23 17.05 9.81 39.75
CA THR A 23 16.19 9.32 40.83
C THR A 23 15.38 8.13 40.32
N TYR A 24 15.83 6.93 40.67
CA TYR A 24 15.01 5.72 40.70
C TYR A 24 14.02 5.85 41.86
N ALA A 25 12.72 5.94 41.55
CA ALA A 25 11.66 5.69 42.52
C ALA A 25 11.08 4.29 42.26
N SER A 26 11.49 3.34 43.09
CA SER A 26 10.87 2.02 43.20
C SER A 26 9.44 2.16 43.73
N ILE A 27 8.45 1.73 42.96
CA ILE A 27 7.08 1.50 43.46
C ILE A 27 6.92 -0.01 43.58
N HIS A 28 7.08 -0.51 44.82
CA HIS A 28 6.71 -1.86 45.20
C HIS A 28 5.17 -1.95 45.32
N PRO A 29 4.55 -3.08 44.93
CA PRO A 29 3.11 -3.26 45.04
C PRO A 29 2.74 -3.62 46.48
N GLN A 30 1.98 -2.76 47.15
CA GLN A 30 1.34 -3.13 48.41
C GLN A 30 0.10 -3.97 48.12
N ARG A 31 0.12 -5.20 48.66
CA ARG A 31 -1.05 -6.05 48.90
C ARG A 31 -2.10 -5.25 49.68
N PHE A 32 -3.31 -5.19 49.17
CA PHE A 32 -4.50 -5.00 50.01
C PHE A 32 -5.49 -6.14 49.77
N CYS A 33 -5.85 -6.76 50.89
CA CYS A 33 -6.72 -7.91 51.01
C CYS A 33 -8.14 -7.63 50.53
N CYS A 34 -8.76 -8.73 50.10
CA CYS A 34 -10.14 -8.91 49.76
C CYS A 34 -11.09 -8.42 50.85
N HIS A 35 -12.02 -7.54 50.50
CA HIS A 35 -13.36 -7.56 51.10
C HIS A 35 -14.42 -7.38 50.00
N SER A 36 -15.30 -8.38 49.97
CA SER A 36 -16.48 -8.56 49.15
C SER A 36 -17.60 -7.61 49.56
N LEU A 37 -18.40 -7.16 48.57
CA LEU A 37 -19.87 -6.94 48.55
C LEU A 37 -20.23 -5.93 47.42
N PRO A 38 -21.48 -5.93 46.90
CA PRO A 38 -22.19 -7.00 46.22
C PRO A 38 -22.54 -6.62 44.75
N ASN A 39 -23.00 -7.62 44.00
CA ASN A 39 -23.47 -7.56 42.61
C ASN A 39 -24.22 -6.27 42.24
N SER A 40 -23.68 -5.55 41.24
CA SER A 40 -24.45 -4.71 40.34
C SER A 40 -24.19 -5.20 38.92
N THR A 41 -25.29 -5.38 38.20
CA THR A 41 -25.46 -6.12 36.95
C THR A 41 -24.47 -5.72 35.86
N LYS A 42 -23.76 -6.71 35.31
CA LYS A 42 -22.95 -6.58 34.10
C LYS A 42 -23.87 -6.37 32.89
N ASP A 43 -23.96 -5.15 32.39
CA ASP A 43 -24.34 -4.91 31.00
C ASP A 43 -23.14 -5.24 30.11
N GLY A 44 -23.05 -6.52 29.74
CA GLY A 44 -22.09 -6.99 28.76
C GLY A 44 -22.47 -6.47 27.39
N VAL A 45 -21.62 -5.62 26.80
CA VAL A 45 -21.63 -5.33 25.37
C VAL A 45 -21.38 -6.66 24.66
N LYS A 46 -22.46 -7.31 24.19
CA LYS A 46 -22.34 -8.46 23.31
C LYS A 46 -21.71 -7.95 22.03
N HIS A 47 -20.47 -8.35 21.74
CA HIS A 47 -19.95 -8.26 20.39
C HIS A 47 -20.82 -9.16 19.52
N VAL A 48 -21.78 -8.57 18.81
CA VAL A 48 -22.66 -9.27 17.88
C VAL A 48 -21.86 -9.47 16.60
N PHE A 49 -21.05 -10.53 16.54
CA PHE A 49 -20.51 -11.01 15.29
C PHE A 49 -21.56 -11.87 14.58
N ASP A 50 -21.48 -11.97 13.27
CA ASP A 50 -22.32 -12.87 12.48
C ASP A 50 -21.88 -14.32 12.75
N GLU A 51 -22.38 -14.89 13.85
CA GLU A 51 -22.03 -16.23 14.34
C GLU A 51 -22.13 -17.30 13.25
N PRO A 52 -23.19 -17.33 12.39
CA PRO A 52 -23.24 -18.22 11.22
C PRO A 52 -22.01 -18.13 10.32
N LYS A 53 -21.56 -16.92 9.97
CA LYS A 53 -20.38 -16.72 9.09
C LYS A 53 -19.10 -17.20 9.74
N VAL A 54 -18.92 -16.92 11.03
CA VAL A 54 -17.76 -17.42 11.79
C VAL A 54 -17.71 -18.95 11.79
N GLN A 55 -18.86 -19.61 11.94
CA GLN A 55 -18.93 -21.07 11.89
C GLN A 55 -18.61 -21.63 10.49
N ILE A 56 -19.07 -20.97 9.42
CA ILE A 56 -18.70 -21.34 8.04
C ILE A 56 -17.18 -21.25 7.84
N LEU A 57 -16.56 -20.15 8.27
CA LEU A 57 -15.11 -19.98 8.17
C LEU A 57 -14.38 -21.03 9.00
N LYS A 58 -14.81 -21.30 10.24
CA LYS A 58 -14.23 -22.37 11.08
C LYS A 58 -14.27 -23.72 10.39
N HIS A 59 -15.44 -24.10 9.85
CA HIS A 59 -15.60 -25.37 9.15
C HIS A 59 -14.70 -25.48 7.91
N LYS A 60 -14.57 -24.39 7.12
CA LYS A 60 -13.66 -24.37 5.97
C LYS A 60 -12.18 -24.42 6.36
N MET A 61 -11.82 -24.08 7.60
CA MET A 61 -10.44 -24.09 8.12
C MET A 61 -9.99 -25.44 8.69
N GLU A 62 -10.93 -26.25 9.19
CA GLU A 62 -10.66 -27.62 9.67
C GLU A 62 -9.88 -28.49 8.67
N PRO A 63 -10.24 -28.60 7.38
CA PRO A 63 -9.50 -29.42 6.42
C PRO A 63 -8.09 -28.89 6.12
N LEU A 64 -7.82 -27.61 6.43
CA LEU A 64 -6.48 -27.02 6.30
C LEU A 64 -5.60 -27.28 7.53
N GLY A 65 -6.13 -27.94 8.56
CA GLY A 65 -5.44 -28.20 9.82
C GLY A 65 -5.32 -26.97 10.72
N ILE A 66 -6.14 -25.94 10.50
CA ILE A 66 -6.22 -24.77 11.37
C ILE A 66 -7.41 -24.98 12.31
N THR A 67 -7.10 -25.34 13.56
CA THR A 67 -8.11 -25.51 14.61
C THR A 67 -8.31 -24.20 15.34
N LEU A 68 -9.54 -23.67 15.26
CA LEU A 68 -9.92 -22.41 15.88
C LEU A 68 -10.74 -22.70 17.14
N ASP A 69 -10.25 -22.29 18.29
CA ASP A 69 -11.01 -22.33 19.53
C ASP A 69 -11.96 -21.12 19.64
N ASN A 70 -12.75 -21.08 20.72
CA ASN A 70 -13.68 -19.98 20.97
C ASN A 70 -12.98 -18.65 21.32
N SER A 71 -11.66 -18.64 21.48
CA SER A 71 -10.88 -17.41 21.71
C SER A 71 -10.50 -16.70 20.40
N CYS A 72 -10.66 -17.38 19.25
CA CYS A 72 -10.39 -16.83 17.93
C CYS A 72 -11.50 -15.88 17.47
N LEU A 73 -11.56 -14.69 18.09
CA LEU A 73 -12.56 -13.66 17.80
C LEU A 73 -12.24 -12.90 16.50
N PRO A 74 -13.28 -12.56 15.69
CA PRO A 74 -13.14 -11.65 14.55
C PRO A 74 -12.55 -10.29 14.95
N GLY A 75 -11.81 -9.68 14.03
CA GLY A 75 -11.13 -8.40 14.25
C GLY A 75 -9.77 -8.52 14.96
N ASN A 76 -9.41 -9.67 15.50
CA ASN A 76 -8.14 -9.89 16.19
C ASN A 76 -7.19 -10.79 15.39
N TYR A 77 -5.89 -10.56 15.55
CA TYR A 77 -4.87 -11.48 15.06
C TYR A 77 -4.54 -12.51 16.14
N HIS A 78 -4.45 -13.77 15.73
CA HIS A 78 -4.18 -14.93 16.58
C HIS A 78 -2.90 -15.62 16.11
N ASN A 79 -2.02 -15.96 17.04
CA ASN A 79 -0.81 -16.73 16.74
C ASN A 79 -1.02 -18.19 17.09
N LEU A 80 -1.05 -19.03 16.05
CA LEU A 80 -1.35 -20.46 16.10
C LEU A 80 -0.13 -21.28 15.68
N PHE A 81 -0.20 -22.59 15.92
CA PHE A 81 0.75 -23.52 15.31
C PHE A 81 0.44 -23.65 13.81
N CYS A 82 1.48 -23.53 12.98
CA CYS A 82 1.33 -23.75 11.56
C CYS A 82 1.19 -25.26 11.28
N PRO A 83 0.09 -25.75 10.68
CA PRO A 83 -0.08 -27.17 10.37
C PRO A 83 0.91 -27.70 9.34
N LYS A 84 1.50 -26.82 8.52
CA LYS A 84 2.51 -27.21 7.51
C LYS A 84 3.90 -27.45 8.08
N CYS A 85 4.40 -26.57 8.93
CA CYS A 85 5.75 -26.70 9.50
C CYS A 85 5.76 -27.16 10.97
N LYS A 86 4.59 -27.23 11.61
CA LYS A 86 4.41 -27.61 13.01
C LYS A 86 5.26 -26.78 13.98
N GLY A 87 5.59 -25.54 13.60
CA GLY A 87 6.43 -24.65 14.40
C GLY A 87 7.94 -24.90 14.26
N GLY A 88 8.38 -25.79 13.36
CA GLY A 88 9.79 -26.12 13.13
C GLY A 88 10.47 -26.78 14.34
N GLN A 89 11.80 -26.75 14.38
CA GLN A 89 12.58 -27.31 15.50
C GLN A 89 12.27 -26.63 16.85
N LEU A 90 11.87 -25.36 16.82
CA LEU A 90 11.56 -24.56 18.01
C LEU A 90 10.10 -24.69 18.45
N MET A 91 9.26 -25.43 17.71
CA MET A 91 7.84 -25.62 18.01
C MET A 91 7.14 -24.29 18.31
N GLU A 92 7.38 -23.28 17.46
CA GLU A 92 6.85 -21.93 17.66
C GLU A 92 5.44 -21.77 17.05
N ARG A 93 4.63 -20.89 17.64
CA ARG A 93 3.33 -20.48 17.07
C ARG A 93 3.53 -19.46 15.95
N SER A 94 4.05 -19.94 14.82
CA SER A 94 4.45 -19.11 13.68
C SER A 94 3.29 -18.68 12.78
N LEU A 95 2.09 -19.23 12.94
CA LEU A 95 0.95 -18.95 12.07
C LEU A 95 0.14 -17.78 12.61
N SER A 96 0.28 -16.60 12.02
CA SER A 96 -0.67 -15.52 12.26
C SER A 96 -1.96 -15.79 11.50
N PHE A 97 -3.09 -15.73 12.18
CA PHE A 97 -4.43 -15.99 11.67
C PHE A 97 -5.37 -14.83 12.01
N HIS A 98 -6.28 -14.48 11.12
CA HIS A 98 -7.21 -13.38 11.32
C HIS A 98 -8.53 -13.61 10.59
N ILE A 99 -9.66 -13.45 11.29
CA ILE A 99 -10.99 -13.32 10.69
C ILE A 99 -11.29 -11.81 10.65
N ILE A 100 -11.65 -11.28 9.49
CA ILE A 100 -11.97 -9.86 9.36
C ILE A 100 -13.28 -9.53 10.10
N THR A 101 -13.43 -8.26 10.52
CA THR A 101 -14.53 -7.80 11.38
C THR A 101 -15.93 -8.07 10.82
N ASP A 102 -16.11 -7.99 9.50
CA ASP A 102 -17.38 -8.29 8.83
C ASP A 102 -17.65 -9.80 8.66
N CYS A 103 -16.72 -10.64 9.11
CA CYS A 103 -16.76 -12.10 9.02
C CYS A 103 -16.87 -12.64 7.60
N GLU A 104 -16.55 -11.86 6.56
CA GLU A 104 -16.67 -12.29 5.16
C GLU A 104 -15.56 -13.28 4.77
N PHE A 105 -14.39 -13.16 5.40
CA PHE A 105 -13.26 -14.03 5.09
C PHE A 105 -12.28 -14.18 6.27
N ALA A 106 -11.46 -15.22 6.20
CA ALA A 106 -10.34 -15.44 7.12
C ALA A 106 -9.03 -15.52 6.33
N MET A 107 -7.92 -15.09 6.92
CA MET A 107 -6.59 -15.15 6.32
C MET A 107 -5.56 -15.68 7.31
N TRP A 108 -4.47 -16.28 6.80
CA TRP A 108 -3.34 -16.71 7.61
C TRP A 108 -2.00 -16.53 6.92
N ARG A 109 -0.93 -16.44 7.71
CA ARG A 109 0.46 -16.50 7.27
C ARG A 109 1.35 -17.12 8.33
N CYS A 110 2.15 -18.11 7.92
CA CYS A 110 3.26 -18.62 8.68
C CYS A 110 4.48 -17.71 8.49
N PHE A 111 4.91 -17.03 9.56
CA PHE A 111 6.07 -16.14 9.54
C PHE A 111 7.42 -16.86 9.61
N ARG A 112 7.43 -18.20 9.71
CA ARG A 112 8.66 -18.98 9.61
C ARG A 112 9.23 -18.86 8.19
N PRO A 113 10.46 -18.35 7.99
CA PRO A 113 11.02 -18.06 6.66
C PRO A 113 11.04 -19.25 5.71
N THR A 114 11.28 -20.45 6.22
CA THR A 114 11.33 -21.69 5.44
C THR A 114 9.95 -22.27 5.12
N CYS A 115 8.87 -21.75 5.71
CA CYS A 115 7.51 -22.23 5.50
C CYS A 115 6.70 -21.24 4.66
N GLY A 116 6.48 -20.03 5.16
CA GLY A 116 5.72 -18.99 4.44
C GLY A 116 4.29 -19.38 4.04
N TRP A 117 3.73 -20.47 4.59
CA TRP A 117 2.40 -20.95 4.23
C TRP A 117 1.35 -19.91 4.58
N ALA A 118 0.57 -19.50 3.59
CA ALA A 118 -0.43 -18.46 3.72
C ALA A 118 -1.63 -18.81 2.87
N GLY A 119 -2.76 -18.17 3.16
CA GLY A 119 -3.97 -18.32 2.38
C GLY A 119 -5.10 -17.51 2.98
N GLN A 120 -6.25 -17.62 2.32
CA GLN A 120 -7.49 -17.01 2.77
C GLN A 120 -8.67 -17.88 2.37
N VAL A 121 -9.80 -17.70 3.04
CA VAL A 121 -11.06 -18.37 2.74
C VAL A 121 -12.22 -17.41 2.90
N PHE A 122 -13.23 -17.51 2.04
CA PHE A 122 -14.43 -16.67 2.08
C PHE A 122 -15.63 -17.48 2.57
N VAL A 123 -16.61 -16.79 3.16
CA VAL A 123 -17.92 -17.36 3.52
C VAL A 123 -18.64 -17.86 2.28
N ASP A 124 -18.75 -17.02 1.25
CA ASP A 124 -19.43 -17.36 0.00
C ASP A 124 -18.65 -18.39 -0.82
N ASP A 125 -19.34 -19.42 -1.32
CA ASP A 125 -18.84 -20.41 -2.27
C ASP A 125 -18.76 -19.86 -3.70
N LYS A 126 -18.41 -18.57 -3.87
CA LYS A 126 -17.94 -18.11 -5.18
C LYS A 126 -16.66 -18.88 -5.46
N GLU A 127 -16.80 -19.97 -6.20
CA GLU A 127 -15.74 -20.76 -6.81
C GLU A 127 -14.95 -19.85 -7.76
N LEU A 128 -14.13 -18.97 -7.20
CA LEU A 128 -12.88 -18.58 -7.82
C LEU A 128 -11.95 -19.74 -7.50
N ASP A 129 -11.85 -20.70 -8.43
CA ASP A 129 -10.82 -21.73 -8.50
C ASP A 129 -10.07 -21.93 -7.17
N ASN A 130 -10.44 -22.96 -6.39
CA ASN A 130 -9.63 -23.51 -5.30
C ASN A 130 -8.29 -24.11 -5.83
N LYS A 131 -7.69 -23.49 -6.85
CA LYS A 131 -6.25 -23.59 -7.05
C LYS A 131 -5.65 -23.01 -5.77
N PRO A 132 -4.72 -23.72 -5.11
CA PRO A 132 -3.79 -23.07 -4.22
C PRO A 132 -3.32 -21.80 -4.93
N PHE A 133 -3.41 -20.62 -4.31
CA PHE A 133 -2.85 -19.41 -4.89
C PHE A 133 -1.39 -19.74 -5.16
N GLU A 134 -1.08 -20.14 -6.40
CA GLU A 134 0.27 -20.50 -6.79
C GLU A 134 1.05 -19.23 -6.49
N LYS A 135 1.96 -19.36 -5.53
CA LYS A 135 2.68 -18.22 -4.99
C LYS A 135 3.34 -17.54 -6.18
N MET A 136 2.78 -16.41 -6.60
CA MET A 136 3.45 -15.57 -7.57
C MET A 136 4.68 -15.08 -6.83
N ASP A 137 5.84 -15.54 -7.28
CA ASP A 137 7.11 -15.17 -6.68
C ASP A 137 8.04 -14.70 -7.79
N GLU A 138 9.00 -13.85 -7.41
CA GLU A 138 9.88 -13.21 -8.39
C GLU A 138 10.62 -14.27 -9.23
N LYS A 139 10.94 -15.43 -8.66
CA LYS A 139 11.64 -16.51 -9.37
C LYS A 139 10.72 -17.21 -10.36
N SER A 140 9.48 -17.53 -9.99
CA SER A 140 8.51 -18.19 -10.88
C SER A 140 8.12 -17.31 -12.07
N LEU A 141 8.17 -15.99 -11.92
CA LEU A 141 7.99 -15.04 -13.01
C LEU A 141 9.26 -14.71 -13.80
N GLY A 142 10.42 -15.25 -13.40
CA GLY A 142 11.71 -14.93 -14.02
C GLY A 142 12.07 -13.45 -13.88
N LEU A 143 11.78 -12.84 -12.73
CA LEU A 143 12.13 -11.46 -12.44
C LEU A 143 13.54 -11.38 -11.84
N GLU A 144 14.32 -10.42 -12.34
CA GLU A 144 15.65 -10.11 -11.82
C GLU A 144 15.79 -8.59 -11.57
N PRO A 145 16.79 -8.16 -10.78
CA PRO A 145 17.11 -6.74 -10.64
C PRO A 145 17.36 -6.06 -11.99
N LEU A 146 17.06 -4.77 -12.07
CA LEU A 146 17.28 -3.99 -13.29
C LEU A 146 18.76 -3.97 -13.69
N GLY A 147 19.03 -4.26 -14.96
CA GLY A 147 20.35 -4.13 -15.56
C GLY A 147 20.67 -2.69 -15.97
N PRO A 148 21.94 -2.41 -16.33
CA PRO A 148 22.42 -1.05 -16.61
C PRO A 148 21.61 -0.29 -17.67
N LYS A 149 21.10 -1.00 -18.69
CA LYS A 149 20.26 -0.40 -19.74
C LYS A 149 18.96 0.20 -19.20
N LEU A 150 18.22 -0.57 -18.39
CA LEU A 150 16.95 -0.11 -17.83
C LEU A 150 17.17 0.87 -16.67
N VAL A 151 18.26 0.73 -15.92
CA VAL A 151 18.68 1.77 -14.96
C VAL A 151 18.93 3.10 -15.66
N ALA A 152 19.65 3.11 -16.79
CA ALA A 152 19.85 4.32 -17.59
C ALA A 152 18.54 4.91 -18.12
N TYR A 153 17.61 4.05 -18.58
CA TYR A 153 16.28 4.47 -19.01
C TYR A 153 15.49 5.21 -17.91
N PHE A 154 15.55 4.74 -16.67
CA PHE A 154 14.91 5.41 -15.53
C PHE A 154 15.67 6.66 -15.08
N LYS A 155 17.01 6.66 -15.22
CA LYS A 155 17.84 7.84 -14.92
C LYS A 155 17.51 9.02 -15.84
N GLU A 156 17.23 8.79 -17.12
CA GLU A 156 16.71 9.82 -18.05
C GLU A 156 15.37 10.43 -17.62
N ARG A 157 14.64 9.73 -16.74
CA ARG A 157 13.38 10.16 -16.14
C ARG A 157 13.55 10.73 -14.74
N LEU A 158 14.80 10.94 -14.32
CA LEU A 158 15.20 11.38 -12.98
C LEU A 158 14.70 10.46 -11.85
N ILE A 159 14.55 9.16 -12.14
CA ILE A 159 14.18 8.17 -11.14
C ILE A 159 15.44 7.43 -10.69
N SER A 160 15.71 7.47 -9.39
CA SER A 160 16.89 6.88 -8.75
C SER A 160 16.78 5.37 -8.58
N GLU A 161 17.92 4.68 -8.54
CA GLU A 161 17.98 3.25 -8.22
C GLU A 161 17.39 2.92 -6.84
N LYS A 162 17.51 3.85 -5.88
CA LYS A 162 16.90 3.74 -4.56
C LYS A 162 15.38 3.62 -4.66
N THR A 163 14.75 4.52 -5.41
CA THR A 163 13.30 4.51 -5.65
C THR A 163 12.88 3.25 -6.41
N LEU A 164 13.62 2.86 -7.46
CA LEU A 164 13.36 1.62 -8.19
C LEU A 164 13.41 0.38 -7.28
N SER A 165 14.41 0.31 -6.40
CA SER A 165 14.58 -0.79 -5.46
C SER A 165 13.46 -0.83 -4.40
N ARG A 166 13.10 0.30 -3.79
CA ARG A 166 12.01 0.39 -2.79
C ARG A 166 10.68 -0.07 -3.39
N ASN A 167 10.44 0.32 -4.65
CA ASN A 167 9.23 0.00 -5.38
C ASN A 167 9.25 -1.38 -6.06
N ALA A 168 10.31 -2.17 -5.83
CA ALA A 168 10.52 -3.49 -6.39
C ALA A 168 10.34 -3.53 -7.92
N VAL A 169 10.83 -2.50 -8.62
CA VAL A 169 10.87 -2.51 -10.09
C VAL A 169 11.94 -3.52 -10.53
N ARG A 170 11.54 -4.46 -11.39
CA ARG A 170 12.36 -5.56 -11.90
C ARG A 170 12.44 -5.55 -13.42
N GLN A 171 13.19 -6.49 -13.98
CA GLN A 171 13.13 -6.85 -15.40
C GLN A 171 12.92 -8.35 -15.59
N LEU A 172 12.52 -8.77 -16.79
CA LEU A 172 12.50 -10.19 -17.15
C LEU A 172 13.92 -10.70 -17.38
N SER A 173 14.23 -11.88 -16.83
CA SER A 173 15.53 -12.55 -16.99
C SER A 173 15.76 -13.04 -18.43
N HIS A 174 14.70 -13.45 -19.11
CA HIS A 174 14.74 -13.94 -20.50
C HIS A 174 14.59 -12.83 -21.53
N ASP A 175 14.16 -11.62 -21.14
CA ASP A 175 14.17 -10.42 -21.99
C ASP A 175 14.50 -9.17 -21.18
N LYS A 176 15.78 -8.81 -21.21
CA LYS A 176 16.36 -7.71 -20.42
C LYS A 176 15.91 -6.31 -20.86
N ASN A 177 14.99 -6.21 -21.84
CA ASN A 177 14.38 -4.95 -22.27
C ASN A 177 12.98 -4.73 -21.67
N VAL A 178 12.46 -5.71 -20.95
CA VAL A 178 11.12 -5.64 -20.36
C VAL A 178 11.21 -5.23 -18.91
N ILE A 179 10.59 -4.10 -18.59
CA ILE A 179 10.40 -3.60 -17.22
C ILE A 179 9.19 -4.34 -16.63
N ALA A 180 9.33 -4.77 -15.38
CA ALA A 180 8.30 -5.43 -14.60
C ALA A 180 7.99 -4.61 -13.34
N PHE A 181 6.76 -4.11 -13.24
CA PHE A 181 6.22 -3.48 -12.04
C PHE A 181 5.50 -4.53 -11.20
N THR A 182 6.04 -4.79 -10.01
CA THR A 182 5.51 -5.81 -9.09
C THR A 182 4.44 -5.22 -8.19
N TYR A 183 3.21 -5.71 -8.30
CA TYR A 183 2.10 -5.31 -7.45
C TYR A 183 2.14 -6.14 -6.17
N LYS A 184 2.17 -5.46 -5.02
CA LYS A 184 2.30 -6.10 -3.72
C LYS A 184 1.14 -5.75 -2.79
N GLN A 185 0.75 -6.73 -1.99
CA GLN A 185 -0.22 -6.60 -0.90
C GLN A 185 0.30 -7.36 0.32
N ASN A 186 0.45 -6.68 1.45
CA ASN A 186 1.06 -7.20 2.68
C ASN A 186 2.44 -7.84 2.41
N GLY A 187 3.24 -7.20 1.56
CA GLY A 187 4.56 -7.63 1.10
C GLY A 187 4.57 -8.81 0.13
N LEU A 188 3.41 -9.37 -0.24
CA LEU A 188 3.31 -10.49 -1.20
C LEU A 188 3.12 -9.97 -2.60
N LEU A 189 3.82 -10.58 -3.55
CA LEU A 189 3.58 -10.36 -4.97
C LEU A 189 2.23 -10.96 -5.36
N VAL A 190 1.32 -10.11 -5.81
CA VAL A 190 -0.05 -10.48 -6.21
C VAL A 190 -0.32 -10.17 -7.69
N GLY A 191 0.63 -9.53 -8.36
CA GLY A 191 0.49 -9.15 -9.76
C GLY A 191 1.78 -8.63 -10.35
N CYS A 192 1.89 -8.70 -11.67
CA CYS A 192 2.98 -8.06 -12.37
C CYS A 192 2.48 -7.44 -13.67
N LYS A 193 2.78 -6.17 -13.86
CA LYS A 193 2.55 -5.46 -15.10
C LYS A 193 3.88 -5.21 -15.79
N TYR A 194 3.91 -5.52 -17.06
CA TYR A 194 5.11 -5.46 -17.87
C TYR A 194 4.99 -4.31 -18.86
N ARG A 195 6.14 -3.71 -19.17
CA ARG A 195 6.25 -2.77 -20.28
C ARG A 195 7.58 -2.91 -21.01
N THR A 196 7.59 -2.61 -22.30
CA THR A 196 8.83 -2.32 -23.02
C THR A 196 9.18 -0.83 -22.94
N THR A 197 10.38 -0.47 -23.36
CA THR A 197 10.82 0.92 -23.50
C THR A 197 10.01 1.69 -24.56
N GLU A 198 9.46 0.97 -25.55
CA GLU A 198 8.59 1.45 -26.63
C GLU A 198 7.11 1.55 -26.22
N LYS A 199 6.81 1.52 -24.91
CA LYS A 199 5.46 1.69 -24.34
C LYS A 199 4.44 0.63 -24.79
N ARG A 200 4.88 -0.63 -24.95
CA ARG A 200 3.96 -1.78 -25.06
C ARG A 200 3.70 -2.34 -23.67
N PHE A 201 2.44 -2.52 -23.26
CA PHE A 201 2.05 -2.94 -21.92
C PHE A 201 1.27 -4.26 -21.93
N TRP A 202 1.50 -5.11 -20.93
CA TRP A 202 0.67 -6.28 -20.66
C TRP A 202 0.72 -6.65 -19.18
N GLN A 203 -0.19 -7.51 -18.73
CA GLN A 203 -0.23 -8.01 -17.35
C GLN A 203 -0.08 -9.52 -17.34
N GLY A 204 0.56 -10.05 -16.30
CA GLY A 204 0.65 -11.49 -16.07
C GLY A 204 -0.72 -12.11 -15.80
N LYS A 205 -0.93 -13.36 -16.22
CA LYS A 205 -2.13 -14.13 -15.86
C LYS A 205 -2.22 -14.25 -14.33
N GLY A 206 -3.44 -14.21 -13.80
CA GLY A 206 -3.67 -14.33 -12.35
C GLY A 206 -3.31 -13.08 -11.54
N THR A 207 -2.99 -11.95 -12.18
CA THR A 207 -2.73 -10.69 -11.48
C THR A 207 -3.99 -10.21 -10.75
N SER A 208 -3.91 -10.06 -9.43
CA SER A 208 -4.94 -9.39 -8.64
C SER A 208 -5.11 -7.95 -9.10
N LYS A 209 -6.35 -7.52 -9.32
CA LYS A 209 -6.67 -6.13 -9.62
C LYS A 209 -6.51 -5.33 -8.32
N VAL A 210 -5.33 -4.76 -8.09
CA VAL A 210 -5.02 -3.88 -6.95
C VAL A 210 -4.22 -2.67 -7.43
N LEU A 211 -4.09 -1.65 -6.59
CA LEU A 211 -3.28 -0.48 -6.87
C LEU A 211 -1.78 -0.80 -6.76
N TYR A 212 -0.95 -0.21 -7.61
CA TYR A 212 0.50 -0.33 -7.48
C TYR A 212 0.99 0.53 -6.31
N GLY A 213 1.75 -0.05 -5.39
CA GLY A 213 2.17 0.63 -4.15
C GLY A 213 1.15 0.55 -3.01
N LEU A 214 0.16 -0.34 -3.07
CA LEU A 214 -0.90 -0.45 -2.07
C LEU A 214 -0.39 -0.49 -0.61
N ASP A 215 0.72 -1.19 -0.37
CA ASP A 215 1.30 -1.31 0.97
C ASP A 215 1.75 0.06 1.56
N ASP A 216 2.09 1.02 0.69
CA ASP A 216 2.57 2.35 1.10
C ASP A 216 1.46 3.21 1.74
N ILE A 217 0.19 2.90 1.49
CA ILE A 217 -0.95 3.67 2.00
C ILE A 217 -1.65 3.02 3.21
N THR A 218 -1.09 1.93 3.74
CA THR A 218 -1.71 1.14 4.83
C THR A 218 -1.96 1.95 6.11
N HIS A 219 -1.10 2.93 6.39
CA HIS A 219 -1.08 3.69 7.64
C HIS A 219 -1.20 5.21 7.44
N THR A 220 -1.72 5.65 6.30
CA THR A 220 -1.83 7.07 5.95
C THR A 220 -3.29 7.46 5.69
N THR A 221 -3.67 8.68 6.09
CA THR A 221 -5.00 9.24 5.84
C THR A 221 -5.03 10.21 4.67
N GLU A 222 -3.87 10.66 4.19
CA GLU A 222 -3.72 11.37 2.92
C GLU A 222 -3.02 10.44 1.92
N ILE A 223 -3.58 10.32 0.72
CA ILE A 223 -3.01 9.50 -0.36
C ILE A 223 -3.01 10.26 -1.68
N ILE A 224 -2.10 9.90 -2.58
CA ILE A 224 -2.05 10.42 -3.94
C ILE A 224 -2.29 9.28 -4.93
N ILE A 225 -3.23 9.46 -5.86
CA ILE A 225 -3.52 8.50 -6.93
C ILE A 225 -3.07 9.11 -8.26
N VAL A 226 -2.16 8.42 -8.94
CA VAL A 226 -1.69 8.75 -10.31
C VAL A 226 -2.15 7.71 -11.33
N GLU A 227 -2.01 8.03 -12.62
CA GLU A 227 -2.38 7.10 -13.68
C GLU A 227 -1.34 5.99 -13.88
N GLY A 228 -0.06 6.34 -13.97
CA GLY A 228 1.02 5.42 -14.34
C GLY A 228 1.97 5.05 -13.20
N GLU A 229 2.64 3.90 -13.34
CA GLU A 229 3.65 3.47 -12.37
C GLU A 229 4.85 4.42 -12.34
N ILE A 230 5.24 5.01 -13.48
CA ILE A 230 6.35 5.96 -13.56
C ILE A 230 6.02 7.28 -12.85
N ASP A 231 4.76 7.72 -12.89
CA ASP A 231 4.33 8.92 -12.16
C ASP A 231 4.40 8.71 -10.66
N LYS A 232 4.07 7.50 -10.20
CA LYS A 232 4.19 7.11 -8.79
C LYS A 232 5.65 7.18 -8.34
N LEU A 233 6.56 6.64 -9.16
CA LEU A 233 8.00 6.73 -8.90
C LEU A 233 8.47 8.20 -8.92
N SER A 234 7.91 9.03 -9.80
CA SER A 234 8.27 10.45 -9.89
C SER A 234 7.83 11.24 -8.66
N LEU A 235 6.66 10.94 -8.11
CA LEU A 235 6.20 11.53 -6.85
C LEU A 235 7.03 11.08 -5.65
N GLU A 236 7.56 9.85 -5.66
CA GLU A 236 8.49 9.40 -4.62
C GLU A 236 9.82 10.18 -4.64
N GLU A 237 10.33 10.52 -5.84
CA GLU A 237 11.48 11.44 -5.97
C GLU A 237 11.19 12.85 -5.42
N ALA A 238 9.92 13.27 -5.42
CA ALA A 238 9.45 14.50 -4.79
C ALA A 238 9.14 14.36 -3.28
N GLY A 239 9.38 13.18 -2.70
CA GLY A 239 9.23 12.90 -1.28
C GLY A 239 7.88 12.30 -0.87
N TYR A 240 7.02 11.92 -1.81
CA TYR A 240 5.72 11.32 -1.52
C TYR A 240 5.75 9.80 -1.66
N GLN A 241 5.78 9.11 -0.52
CA GLN A 241 5.66 7.65 -0.49
C GLN A 241 4.21 7.17 -0.41
N ASN A 242 3.29 8.00 0.10
CA ASN A 242 1.85 7.76 0.18
C ASN A 242 1.15 7.88 -1.19
N CYS A 243 1.79 7.40 -2.26
CA CYS A 243 1.30 7.47 -3.63
C CYS A 243 1.04 6.06 -4.18
N VAL A 244 -0.02 5.91 -4.97
CA VAL A 244 -0.39 4.68 -5.67
C VAL A 244 -0.77 4.97 -7.12
N SER A 245 -0.60 3.99 -8.03
CA SER A 245 -1.07 4.11 -9.41
C SER A 245 -2.18 3.11 -9.75
N VAL A 246 -3.05 3.49 -10.68
CA VAL A 246 -4.10 2.58 -11.18
C VAL A 246 -3.51 1.46 -12.04
N PRO A 247 -4.04 0.22 -11.98
CA PRO A 247 -3.46 -0.91 -12.69
C PRO A 247 -3.76 -0.91 -14.20
N VAL A 248 -4.95 -0.42 -14.54
CA VAL A 248 -5.50 -0.32 -15.89
C VAL A 248 -5.69 1.17 -16.10
N GLY A 249 -4.92 1.77 -17.01
CA GLY A 249 -4.85 3.22 -17.21
C GLY A 249 -6.19 3.88 -17.55
N ALA A 250 -6.17 5.13 -18.00
CA ALA A 250 -7.39 5.91 -18.11
C ALA A 250 -8.45 5.34 -19.10
N PRO A 251 -9.75 5.47 -18.77
CA PRO A 251 -10.82 5.20 -19.71
C PRO A 251 -10.85 6.27 -20.81
N ARG A 252 -11.45 5.95 -21.97
CA ARG A 252 -11.60 6.94 -23.05
C ARG A 252 -12.54 8.10 -22.70
N LYS A 253 -13.54 7.84 -21.85
CA LYS A 253 -14.55 8.81 -21.42
C LYS A 253 -15.18 8.37 -20.11
N VAL A 254 -15.78 9.34 -19.42
CA VAL A 254 -16.63 9.13 -18.24
C VAL A 254 -17.85 8.30 -18.64
N SER A 255 -18.27 7.36 -17.80
CA SER A 255 -19.48 6.59 -18.02
C SER A 255 -20.70 7.50 -17.93
N SER A 256 -21.55 7.50 -18.95
CA SER A 256 -22.84 8.21 -18.92
C SER A 256 -23.91 7.48 -18.12
N LYS A 257 -23.62 6.27 -17.62
CA LYS A 257 -24.51 5.46 -16.79
C LYS A 257 -24.25 5.72 -15.32
N ASP A 258 -25.23 5.42 -14.49
CA ASP A 258 -25.04 5.31 -13.05
C ASP A 258 -23.93 4.30 -12.70
N LEU A 259 -23.40 4.42 -11.49
CA LEU A 259 -22.40 3.48 -11.02
C LEU A 259 -23.00 2.06 -10.97
N PRO A 260 -22.35 1.07 -11.59
CA PRO A 260 -22.79 -0.30 -11.45
C PRO A 260 -22.66 -0.75 -9.98
N PRO A 261 -23.42 -1.78 -9.56
CA PRO A 261 -23.14 -2.48 -8.30
C PRO A 261 -21.68 -2.92 -8.23
N ILE A 262 -21.13 -2.96 -7.01
CA ILE A 262 -19.70 -3.26 -6.75
C ILE A 262 -19.25 -4.54 -7.48
N GLU A 263 -20.08 -5.57 -7.48
CA GLU A 263 -19.77 -6.89 -8.07
C GLU A 263 -19.73 -6.85 -9.61
N LYS A 264 -20.34 -5.83 -10.22
CA LYS A 264 -20.41 -5.63 -11.67
C LYS A 264 -19.45 -4.56 -12.17
N ASP A 265 -18.77 -3.84 -11.28
CA ASP A 265 -17.85 -2.75 -11.60
C ASP A 265 -16.45 -3.25 -11.98
N THR A 266 -16.40 -4.17 -12.93
CA THR A 266 -15.19 -4.95 -13.27
C THR A 266 -14.00 -4.11 -13.74
N ALA A 267 -14.26 -2.93 -14.31
CA ALA A 267 -13.23 -1.97 -14.77
C ALA A 267 -12.53 -1.27 -13.60
N TYR A 268 -13.26 -1.02 -12.50
CA TYR A 268 -12.76 -0.35 -11.30
C TYR A 268 -12.68 -1.30 -10.09
N GLN A 269 -12.75 -2.62 -10.33
CA GLN A 269 -12.65 -3.66 -9.31
C GLN A 269 -11.44 -3.47 -8.37
N TYR A 270 -10.36 -2.86 -8.87
CA TYR A 270 -9.19 -2.56 -8.06
C TYR A 270 -9.47 -1.60 -6.90
N LEU A 271 -10.41 -0.67 -7.03
CA LEU A 271 -10.83 0.19 -5.92
C LEU A 271 -11.54 -0.61 -4.84
N TRP A 272 -12.44 -1.51 -5.24
CA TRP A 272 -13.18 -2.37 -4.32
C TRP A 272 -12.27 -3.37 -3.61
N ASN A 273 -11.33 -3.97 -4.33
CA ASN A 273 -10.31 -4.84 -3.76
C ASN A 273 -9.38 -4.11 -2.77
N CYS A 274 -9.21 -2.80 -2.93
CA CYS A 274 -8.40 -1.95 -2.06
C CYS A 274 -9.24 -1.16 -1.03
N LYS A 275 -10.55 -1.44 -0.91
CA LYS A 275 -11.50 -0.61 -0.13
C LYS A 275 -11.05 -0.40 1.31
N ALA A 276 -10.56 -1.45 1.98
CA ALA A 276 -10.08 -1.37 3.37
C ALA A 276 -8.90 -0.39 3.57
N TYR A 277 -8.15 -0.08 2.52
CA TYR A 277 -7.08 0.92 2.52
C TYR A 277 -7.64 2.30 2.19
N LEU A 278 -8.47 2.37 1.14
CA LEU A 278 -9.05 3.61 0.61
C LEU A 278 -10.09 4.26 1.54
N ASP A 279 -10.83 3.47 2.32
CA ASP A 279 -11.80 3.98 3.30
C ASP A 279 -11.13 4.81 4.41
N LYS A 280 -9.86 4.50 4.73
CA LYS A 280 -9.07 5.25 5.73
C LYS A 280 -8.57 6.59 5.21
N ALA A 281 -8.52 6.76 3.88
CA ALA A 281 -8.08 7.99 3.26
C ALA A 281 -9.16 9.07 3.41
N VAL A 282 -8.85 10.11 4.17
CA VAL A 282 -9.71 11.29 4.36
C VAL A 282 -9.43 12.32 3.27
N ARG A 283 -8.19 12.36 2.77
CA ARG A 283 -7.75 13.25 1.69
C ARG A 283 -7.13 12.47 0.55
N ILE A 284 -7.78 12.50 -0.61
CA ILE A 284 -7.35 11.77 -1.82
C ILE A 284 -6.97 12.77 -2.89
N ILE A 285 -5.67 12.91 -3.15
CA ILE A 285 -5.16 13.79 -4.20
C ILE A 285 -5.10 13.01 -5.52
N LEU A 286 -5.79 13.49 -6.53
CA LEU A 286 -5.82 12.93 -7.88
C LEU A 286 -4.82 13.69 -8.75
N ALA A 287 -3.76 12.99 -9.14
CA ALA A 287 -2.67 13.47 -9.97
C ALA A 287 -2.64 12.67 -11.30
N THR A 288 -3.77 12.65 -11.99
CA THR A 288 -3.94 11.98 -13.29
C THR A 288 -3.36 12.80 -14.44
N ASP A 289 -3.18 12.18 -15.60
CA ASP A 289 -2.68 12.85 -16.81
C ASP A 289 -3.54 14.07 -17.19
N ASN A 290 -2.89 15.11 -17.70
CA ASN A 290 -3.53 16.32 -18.22
C ASN A 290 -4.04 16.15 -19.65
N ASP A 291 -4.80 15.09 -19.89
CA ASP A 291 -5.41 14.80 -21.17
C ASP A 291 -6.87 14.33 -20.97
N PRO A 292 -7.69 14.26 -22.04
CA PRO A 292 -9.09 13.88 -21.88
C PRO A 292 -9.30 12.52 -21.20
N PRO A 293 -8.51 11.46 -21.49
CA PRO A 293 -8.55 10.22 -20.72
C PRO A 293 -8.24 10.41 -19.23
N GLY A 294 -7.15 11.10 -18.88
CA GLY A 294 -6.79 11.34 -17.48
C GLY A 294 -7.86 12.12 -16.71
N GLN A 295 -8.50 13.11 -17.35
CA GLN A 295 -9.66 13.80 -16.79
C GLN A 295 -10.85 12.86 -16.58
N ALA A 296 -11.11 11.96 -17.53
CA ALA A 296 -12.16 10.96 -17.39
C ALA A 296 -11.88 9.96 -16.26
N LEU A 297 -10.61 9.56 -16.09
CA LEU A 297 -10.17 8.73 -14.96
C LEU A 297 -10.44 9.45 -13.64
N ALA A 298 -10.00 10.70 -13.51
CA ALA A 298 -10.16 11.48 -12.29
C ALA A 298 -11.65 11.57 -11.90
N GLU A 299 -12.52 11.86 -12.86
CA GLU A 299 -13.96 11.92 -12.64
C GLU A 299 -14.53 10.57 -12.19
N GLU A 300 -14.17 9.46 -12.84
CA GLU A 300 -14.64 8.13 -12.46
C GLU A 300 -14.12 7.67 -11.09
N LEU A 301 -12.92 8.11 -10.70
CA LEU A 301 -12.37 7.91 -9.35
C LEU A 301 -13.20 8.70 -8.32
N THR A 302 -13.47 9.99 -8.54
CA THR A 302 -14.26 10.79 -7.59
C THR A 302 -15.65 10.23 -7.35
N ARG A 303 -16.31 9.71 -8.40
CA ARG A 303 -17.64 9.10 -8.31
C ARG A 303 -17.66 7.91 -7.34
N ARG A 304 -16.57 7.15 -7.24
CA ARG A 304 -16.47 5.93 -6.41
C ARG A 304 -15.83 6.16 -5.05
N LEU A 305 -14.91 7.11 -4.96
CA LEU A 305 -14.17 7.42 -3.75
C LEU A 305 -14.83 8.47 -2.88
N GLY A 306 -15.89 9.13 -3.35
CA GLY A 306 -16.51 10.25 -2.65
C GLY A 306 -15.80 11.55 -3.01
N ARG A 307 -16.49 12.39 -3.79
CA ARG A 307 -15.93 13.63 -4.36
C ARG A 307 -15.47 14.60 -3.29
N GLU A 308 -16.16 14.65 -2.17
CA GLU A 308 -15.85 15.48 -1.00
C GLU A 308 -14.47 15.17 -0.38
N ARG A 309 -13.95 13.97 -0.63
CA ARG A 309 -12.61 13.54 -0.23
C ARG A 309 -11.58 13.64 -1.34
N CYS A 310 -11.91 14.23 -2.49
CA CYS A 310 -11.01 14.32 -3.64
C CYS A 310 -10.48 15.74 -3.87
N TRP A 311 -9.19 15.82 -4.17
CA TRP A 311 -8.47 17.01 -4.59
C TRP A 311 -7.83 16.74 -5.96
N GLN A 312 -7.66 17.75 -6.80
CA GLN A 312 -7.06 17.64 -8.12
C GLN A 312 -5.75 18.42 -8.18
N VAL A 313 -4.69 17.78 -8.67
CA VAL A 313 -3.46 18.47 -9.04
C VAL A 313 -3.68 19.23 -10.35
N ARG A 314 -3.32 20.50 -10.36
CA ARG A 314 -3.16 21.29 -11.57
C ARG A 314 -1.68 21.27 -11.95
N TRP A 315 -1.37 20.56 -13.04
CA TRP A 315 0.00 20.50 -13.54
C TRP A 315 0.48 21.90 -13.94
N PRO A 316 1.75 22.28 -13.68
CA PRO A 316 2.28 23.59 -14.04
C PRO A 316 2.24 23.86 -15.55
N LYS A 317 2.26 25.14 -15.92
CA LYS A 317 2.44 25.57 -17.31
C LYS A 317 3.81 25.14 -17.83
N LYS A 318 3.83 24.59 -19.03
CA LYS A 318 5.05 24.27 -19.78
C LYS A 318 5.47 25.46 -20.66
N ASP A 319 4.49 26.17 -21.22
CA ASP A 319 4.63 27.43 -21.94
C ASP A 319 3.37 28.29 -21.74
N GLU A 320 3.20 29.37 -22.50
CA GLU A 320 2.04 30.27 -22.36
C GLU A 320 0.69 29.58 -22.59
N SER A 321 0.67 28.51 -23.38
CA SER A 321 -0.53 27.87 -23.91
C SER A 321 -0.72 26.42 -23.46
N THR A 322 0.36 25.73 -23.08
CA THR A 322 0.34 24.33 -22.69
C THR A 322 0.78 24.11 -21.24
N PHE A 323 0.31 23.00 -20.68
CA PHE A 323 0.65 22.54 -19.35
C PHE A 323 1.42 21.22 -19.46
N PHE A 324 2.22 20.90 -18.46
CA PHE A 324 2.82 19.56 -18.39
C PHE A 324 1.74 18.49 -18.34
N LYS A 325 2.08 17.33 -18.93
CA LYS A 325 1.14 16.24 -19.04
C LYS A 325 0.96 15.52 -17.70
N ASP A 326 2.05 15.12 -17.08
CA ASP A 326 2.05 14.17 -15.97
C ASP A 326 3.15 14.49 -14.94
N ALA A 327 3.21 13.71 -13.87
CA ALA A 327 4.19 13.91 -12.80
C ALA A 327 5.63 13.76 -13.32
N ASN A 328 5.88 12.81 -14.21
CA ASN A 328 7.23 12.57 -14.72
C ASN A 328 7.73 13.73 -15.59
N GLU A 329 6.88 14.34 -16.41
CA GLU A 329 7.26 15.52 -17.17
C GLU A 329 7.63 16.68 -16.23
N VAL A 330 6.81 16.97 -15.21
CA VAL A 330 7.14 18.03 -14.25
C VAL A 330 8.46 17.74 -13.54
N LEU A 331 8.68 16.50 -13.09
CA LEU A 331 9.95 16.10 -12.48
C LEU A 331 11.13 16.37 -13.42
N LYS A 332 11.04 15.91 -14.67
CA LYS A 332 12.13 16.01 -15.65
C LYS A 332 12.48 17.44 -16.02
N TYR A 333 11.47 18.31 -16.14
CA TYR A 333 11.67 19.66 -16.69
C TYR A 333 11.75 20.75 -15.62
N MET A 334 11.13 20.55 -14.45
CA MET A 334 11.09 21.55 -13.37
C MET A 334 11.70 21.06 -12.05
N GLY A 335 12.00 19.77 -11.92
CA GLY A 335 12.60 19.19 -10.73
C GLY A 335 11.61 18.82 -9.62
N ALA A 336 12.12 18.12 -8.61
CA ALA A 336 11.36 17.56 -7.49
C ALA A 336 10.60 18.62 -6.69
N ASP A 337 11.20 19.80 -6.43
CA ASP A 337 10.55 20.87 -5.66
C ASP A 337 9.32 21.45 -6.37
N ALA A 338 9.37 21.56 -7.70
CA ALA A 338 8.23 22.04 -8.48
C ALA A 338 7.10 21.01 -8.51
N LEU A 339 7.44 19.72 -8.67
CA LEU A 339 6.48 18.62 -8.58
C LEU A 339 5.83 18.59 -7.19
N LYS A 340 6.63 18.78 -6.13
CA LYS A 340 6.13 18.86 -4.76
C LYS A 340 5.13 20.00 -4.57
N ARG A 341 5.48 21.22 -5.00
CA ARG A 341 4.55 22.36 -4.94
C ARG A 341 3.27 22.13 -5.73
N ALA A 342 3.31 21.43 -6.87
CA ALA A 342 2.10 21.11 -7.64
C ALA A 342 1.12 20.23 -6.84
N VAL A 343 1.64 19.27 -6.06
CA VAL A 343 0.84 18.42 -5.18
C VAL A 343 0.33 19.18 -3.95
N GLU A 344 1.17 20.00 -3.31
CA GLU A 344 0.79 20.82 -2.15
C GLU A 344 -0.34 21.80 -2.48
N ASN A 345 -0.33 22.34 -3.71
CA ASN A 345 -1.35 23.26 -4.23
C ASN A 345 -2.57 22.54 -4.84
N ALA A 346 -2.75 21.24 -4.60
CA ALA A 346 -3.93 20.52 -5.09
C ALA A 346 -5.23 21.16 -4.56
N GLU A 347 -6.17 21.39 -5.46
CA GLU A 347 -7.42 22.09 -5.17
C GLU A 347 -8.54 21.09 -4.90
N PRO A 348 -9.57 21.40 -4.08
CA PRO A 348 -10.74 20.55 -3.95
C PRO A 348 -11.34 20.21 -5.31
N TYR A 349 -11.74 18.95 -5.52
CA TYR A 349 -12.35 18.53 -6.77
C TYR A 349 -13.79 19.06 -6.84
N CYS A 350 -13.95 20.26 -7.37
CA CYS A 350 -15.25 20.90 -7.53
C CYS A 350 -16.12 20.14 -8.55
N SER A 351 -17.43 20.07 -8.29
CA SER A 351 -18.40 19.68 -9.31
C SER A 351 -18.34 20.72 -10.44
N THR A 352 -17.99 20.28 -11.65
CA THR A 352 -18.25 21.11 -12.82
C THR A 352 -19.75 21.41 -12.85
N HIS A 353 -20.07 22.68 -13.03
CA HIS A 353 -21.42 23.22 -13.04
C HIS A 353 -22.39 22.32 -13.80
N LYS A 354 -23.58 22.15 -13.24
CA LYS A 354 -24.78 21.82 -14.03
C LYS A 354 -24.76 22.75 -15.24
N VAL A 355 -24.60 22.19 -16.44
CA VAL A 355 -24.97 22.89 -17.66
C VAL A 355 -26.44 23.23 -17.46
N THR A 356 -26.70 24.50 -17.18
CA THR A 356 -28.06 25.02 -17.04
C THR A 356 -28.62 25.11 -18.47
N PRO A 357 -29.91 24.79 -18.69
CA PRO A 357 -30.45 24.39 -19.99
C PRO A 357 -30.16 25.35 -21.15
#